data_AF-A0A7S4ISJ3-F1
#
_entry.id   AF-A0A7S4ISJ3-F1
#
_cell.length_a   1.000
_cell.length_b   1.000
_cell.length_c   1.000
_cell.angle_alpha   90.00
_cell.angle_beta   90.00
_cell.angle_gamma   90.00
#
_symmetry.space_group_name_H-M   'P 1'
#
loop_
_entity.id
_entity.type
_entity.pdbx_description
1 polymer ?
#
loop_
_entity_poly.entity_id
_entity_poly.type
_entity_poly.pdbx_seq_one_letter_code
_entity_poly.pdbx_strand_id
1 'polypeptide(L)'
;MTQLSPETVLKLVQEHGTINNSRDLCNAEGWDHEQFVGVVKSLVSKNMLVEKKHTVEARTLTKEGKNVKENGSPESNVYNAVSAEGTSKADLEKTLGKSVLNIGFSYCMKNKWLAFDKSSGLVKRKTDQITDTLAQDLIDLNNLPKDKITLFKKRKLIEVGNVSYFTVEKGPDFCLEIKTFAAELTADMITSGSWKNENFKPLNLKQGVMGIPPNGGHLHTLLKNRTMMKEIFLEMGFEEMPTNNYVESSFWNFDALFQPQQHPARDAHDTFFLQDPARAKDLPADYVQRVKTMHESGGSGSIGWRYNWSEDEARKNLLRTHTTAVSARMLYQLAQQKEFTPKK
;
A
#
# COMPACT_ATOMS: atom_id res chain seq x y z
N MET A 1 -17.97 28.33 25.44
CA MET A 1 -16.81 27.62 24.85
C MET A 1 -15.96 28.66 24.17
N THR A 2 -14.86 29.04 24.77
CA THR A 2 -13.90 30.02 24.25
C THR A 2 -13.34 29.45 22.94
N GLN A 3 -13.61 30.12 21.82
CA GLN A 3 -13.18 29.65 20.51
C GLN A 3 -11.66 29.76 20.44
N LEU A 4 -10.98 28.64 20.19
CA LEU A 4 -9.53 28.58 20.12
C LEU A 4 -9.03 29.30 18.87
N SER A 5 -8.55 30.53 19.04
CA SER A 5 -8.02 31.35 17.95
C SER A 5 -6.49 31.49 18.07
N PRO A 6 -5.77 31.70 16.96
CA PRO A 6 -4.33 32.01 16.98
C PRO A 6 -3.98 33.20 17.88
N GLU A 7 -4.83 34.23 17.92
CA GLU A 7 -4.63 35.42 18.75
C GLU A 7 -4.73 35.10 20.25
N THR A 8 -5.66 34.22 20.63
CA THR A 8 -5.82 33.75 22.01
C THR A 8 -4.55 33.03 22.47
N VAL A 9 -3.96 32.18 21.63
CA VAL A 9 -2.71 31.47 21.94
C VAL A 9 -1.54 32.46 22.07
N LEU A 10 -1.44 33.45 21.19
CA LEU A 10 -0.41 34.49 21.28
C LEU A 10 -0.55 35.34 22.56
N LYS A 11 -1.77 35.71 22.96
CA LYS A 11 -2.01 36.41 24.23
C LYS A 11 -1.61 35.58 25.44
N LEU A 12 -1.94 34.29 25.46
CA LEU A 12 -1.55 33.39 26.55
C LEU A 12 -0.02 33.25 26.68
N VAL A 13 0.68 33.10 25.55
CA VAL A 13 2.16 33.07 25.54
C VAL A 13 2.75 34.43 25.96
N GLN A 14 2.08 35.54 25.62
CA GLN A 14 2.50 36.87 26.07
C GLN A 14 2.38 37.02 27.59
N GLU A 15 1.26 36.59 28.18
CA GLU A 15 0.96 36.70 29.61
C GLU A 15 1.76 35.73 30.48
N HIS A 16 1.90 34.47 30.04
CA HIS A 16 2.54 33.41 30.81
C HIS A 16 4.03 33.24 30.48
N GLY A 17 4.52 33.89 29.41
CA GLY A 17 5.89 33.81 28.93
C GLY A 17 6.18 32.50 28.19
N THR A 18 6.09 31.38 28.89
CA THR A 18 6.32 30.02 28.36
C THR A 18 5.21 29.08 28.81
N ILE A 19 4.62 28.37 27.87
CA ILE A 19 3.66 27.30 28.17
C ILE A 19 4.46 26.01 28.33
N ASN A 20 4.61 25.52 29.57
CA ASN A 20 5.42 24.34 29.87
C ASN A 20 4.76 23.02 29.47
N ASN A 21 3.43 22.94 29.52
CA ASN A 21 2.69 21.74 29.14
C ASN A 21 1.39 22.11 28.42
N SER A 22 1.38 21.94 27.10
CA SER A 22 0.19 22.18 26.27
C SER A 22 -1.05 21.38 26.72
N ARG A 23 -0.88 20.17 27.28
CA ARG A 23 -2.01 19.34 27.69
C ARG A 23 -2.65 19.81 28.99
N ASP A 24 -1.85 20.23 29.96
CA ASP A 24 -2.37 20.75 31.23
C ASP A 24 -3.16 22.04 31.00
N LEU A 25 -2.65 22.90 30.12
CA LEU A 25 -3.35 24.11 29.69
C LEU A 25 -4.67 23.79 28.97
N CYS A 26 -4.65 22.87 28.00
CA CYS A 26 -5.87 22.47 27.30
C CYS A 26 -6.92 21.86 28.26
N ASN A 27 -6.49 21.08 29.25
CA ASN A 27 -7.38 20.51 30.26
C ASN A 27 -7.97 21.60 31.18
N ALA A 28 -7.19 22.61 31.57
CA ALA A 28 -7.64 23.72 32.40
C ALA A 28 -8.67 24.61 31.68
N GLU A 29 -8.43 24.88 30.40
CA GLU A 29 -9.29 25.73 29.56
C GLU A 29 -10.44 24.97 28.87
N GLY A 30 -10.46 23.63 28.97
CA GLY A 30 -11.45 22.78 28.32
C GLY A 30 -11.33 22.74 26.79
N TRP A 31 -10.11 22.89 26.27
CA TRP A 31 -9.81 22.87 24.83
C TRP A 31 -9.40 21.48 24.35
N ASP A 32 -9.69 21.22 23.07
CA ASP A 32 -9.17 20.03 22.40
C ASP A 32 -7.67 20.20 22.10
N HIS A 33 -6.87 19.20 22.50
CA HIS A 33 -5.41 19.25 22.38
C HIS A 33 -4.96 19.22 20.91
N GLU A 34 -5.67 18.50 20.04
CA GLU A 34 -5.31 18.43 18.62
C GLU A 34 -5.55 19.75 17.91
N GLN A 35 -6.68 20.41 18.19
CA GLN A 35 -6.95 21.77 17.72
C GLN A 35 -5.89 22.77 18.18
N PHE A 36 -5.49 22.71 19.46
CA PHE A 36 -4.43 23.58 20.00
C PHE A 36 -3.10 23.36 19.30
N VAL A 37 -2.70 22.11 19.11
CA VAL A 37 -1.47 21.77 18.38
C VAL A 37 -1.53 22.25 16.93
N GLY A 38 -2.70 22.17 16.27
CA GLY A 38 -2.90 22.72 14.94
C GLY A 38 -2.64 24.23 14.86
N VAL A 39 -3.16 24.98 15.83
CA VAL A 39 -2.96 26.43 15.93
C VAL A 39 -1.50 26.77 16.23
N VAL A 40 -0.85 26.09 17.18
CA VAL A 40 0.57 26.29 17.51
C VAL A 40 1.45 26.03 16.29
N LYS A 41 1.23 24.94 15.56
CA LYS A 41 1.99 24.63 14.33
C LYS A 41 1.83 25.70 13.25
N SER A 42 0.62 26.28 13.12
CA SER A 42 0.40 27.40 12.21
C SER A 42 1.25 28.61 12.59
N LEU A 43 1.31 28.95 13.88
CA LEU A 43 2.12 30.05 14.40
C LEU A 43 3.63 29.78 14.34
N VAL A 44 4.06 28.53 14.55
CA VAL A 44 5.45 28.10 14.35
C VAL A 44 5.84 28.21 12.88
N SER A 45 4.95 27.88 11.93
CA SER A 45 5.22 28.04 10.49
C SER A 45 5.42 29.49 10.06
N LYS A 46 4.95 30.44 10.87
CA LYS A 46 5.14 31.90 10.70
C LYS A 46 6.31 32.44 11.54
N ASN A 47 7.13 31.57 12.14
CA ASN A 47 8.22 31.92 13.06
C ASN A 47 7.78 32.74 14.29
N MET A 48 6.48 32.79 14.60
CA MET A 48 5.95 33.57 15.72
C MET A 48 6.13 32.84 17.05
N LEU A 49 6.14 31.50 17.03
CA LEU A 49 6.33 30.64 18.20
C LEU A 49 7.41 29.59 17.92
N VAL A 50 8.01 29.06 18.98
CA VAL A 50 8.90 27.90 18.93
C VAL A 50 8.27 26.80 19.78
N GLU A 51 8.13 25.60 19.23
CA GLU A 51 7.63 24.43 19.95
C GLU A 51 8.74 23.41 20.22
N LYS A 52 8.74 22.83 21.42
CA LYS A 52 9.54 21.64 21.77
C LYS A 52 8.60 20.50 22.11
N LYS A 53 8.70 19.40 21.37
CA LYS A 53 7.87 18.22 21.58
C LYS A 53 8.46 17.35 22.70
N HIS A 54 7.64 17.04 23.68
CA HIS A 54 7.94 16.06 24.72
C HIS A 54 7.00 14.86 24.58
N THR A 55 7.52 13.66 24.83
CA THR A 55 6.72 12.42 24.80
C THR A 55 6.89 11.72 26.14
N VAL A 56 5.77 11.42 26.79
CA VAL A 56 5.72 10.69 28.05
C VAL A 56 4.86 9.44 27.87
N GLU A 57 5.27 8.35 28.52
CA GLU A 57 4.45 7.15 28.59
C GLU A 57 3.27 7.42 29.53
N ALA A 58 2.06 7.46 28.98
CA ALA A 58 0.83 7.53 29.74
C ALA A 58 0.25 6.13 29.91
N ARG A 59 -0.20 5.84 31.13
CA ARG A 59 -0.85 4.58 31.49
C ARG A 59 -2.32 4.86 31.69
N THR A 60 -3.17 4.18 30.92
CA THR A 60 -4.63 4.33 31.02
C THR A 60 -5.27 3.00 31.36
N LEU A 61 -6.34 3.04 32.17
CA LEU A 61 -7.12 1.84 32.50
C LEU A 61 -7.99 1.46 31.32
N THR A 62 -7.96 0.18 30.95
CA THR A 62 -8.91 -0.39 30.00
C THR A 62 -10.30 -0.48 30.63
N LYS A 63 -11.33 -0.77 29.84
CA LYS A 63 -12.69 -1.02 30.36
C LYS A 63 -12.71 -2.11 31.45
N GLU A 64 -11.90 -3.16 31.25
CA GLU A 64 -11.72 -4.25 32.21
C GLU A 64 -10.95 -3.79 33.45
N GLY A 65 -9.88 -3.00 33.29
CA GLY A 65 -9.15 -2.40 34.41
C GLY A 65 -10.00 -1.46 35.28
N LYS A 66 -10.92 -0.68 34.68
CA LYS A 66 -11.89 0.13 35.42
C LYS A 66 -12.87 -0.74 36.21
N ASN A 67 -13.39 -1.80 35.59
CA ASN A 67 -14.27 -2.76 36.25
C ASN A 67 -13.59 -3.45 37.44
N VAL A 68 -12.32 -3.82 37.31
CA VAL A 68 -11.54 -4.39 38.42
C VAL A 68 -11.29 -3.39 39.54
N LYS A 69 -11.09 -2.11 39.21
CA LYS A 69 -10.96 -1.04 40.20
C LYS A 69 -12.24 -0.81 41.00
N GLU A 70 -13.41 -0.92 40.36
CA GLU A 70 -14.72 -0.65 40.97
C GLU A 70 -15.33 -1.89 41.67
N ASN A 71 -15.22 -3.06 41.05
CA ASN A 71 -15.90 -4.30 41.47
C ASN A 71 -14.93 -5.39 41.98
N GLY A 72 -13.65 -5.06 42.17
CA GLY A 72 -12.63 -6.01 42.63
C GLY A 72 -12.15 -6.97 41.54
N SER A 73 -11.07 -7.71 41.84
CA SER A 73 -10.46 -8.63 40.89
C SER A 73 -11.31 -9.88 40.63
N PRO A 74 -11.21 -10.49 39.43
CA PRO A 74 -11.90 -11.74 39.13
C PRO A 74 -11.56 -12.84 40.14
N GLU A 75 -10.33 -12.87 40.66
CA GLU A 75 -9.91 -13.80 41.71
C GLU A 75 -10.62 -13.54 43.04
N SER A 76 -10.70 -12.28 43.46
CA SER A 76 -11.39 -11.87 44.68
C SER A 76 -12.88 -12.20 44.61
N ASN A 77 -13.50 -11.93 43.46
CA ASN A 77 -14.92 -12.20 43.24
C ASN A 77 -15.23 -13.70 43.24
N VAL A 78 -14.38 -14.54 42.64
CA VAL A 78 -14.54 -16.01 42.69
C VAL A 78 -14.34 -16.54 44.10
N TYR A 79 -13.35 -16.04 44.85
CA TYR A 79 -13.15 -16.45 46.25
C TYR A 79 -14.34 -16.08 47.13
N ASN A 80 -14.84 -14.84 47.02
CA ASN A 80 -15.97 -14.36 47.80
C ASN A 80 -17.28 -15.11 47.50
N ALA A 81 -17.46 -15.58 46.27
CA ALA A 81 -18.63 -16.35 45.86
C ALA A 81 -18.64 -17.82 46.36
N VAL A 82 -17.49 -18.38 46.78
CA VAL A 82 -17.42 -19.75 47.33
C VAL A 82 -17.85 -19.74 48.80
N SER A 83 -18.86 -20.52 49.18
CA SER A 83 -19.29 -20.69 50.58
C SER A 83 -18.32 -21.54 51.39
N ALA A 84 -18.36 -21.45 52.74
CA ALA A 84 -17.50 -22.23 53.63
C ALA A 84 -17.71 -23.75 53.51
N GLU A 85 -18.89 -24.19 53.09
CA GLU A 85 -19.27 -25.60 52.89
C GLU A 85 -18.83 -26.15 51.52
N GLY A 86 -18.45 -25.25 50.60
CA GLY A 86 -18.06 -25.53 49.23
C GLY A 86 -19.20 -25.29 48.24
N THR A 87 -18.87 -24.77 47.06
CA THR A 87 -19.85 -24.40 46.03
C THR A 87 -19.57 -25.16 44.74
N SER A 88 -20.64 -25.56 44.04
CA SER A 88 -20.52 -26.25 42.76
C SER A 88 -20.01 -25.29 41.67
N LYS A 89 -19.28 -25.81 40.69
CA LYS A 89 -18.79 -25.01 39.56
C LYS A 89 -19.94 -24.42 38.73
N ALA A 90 -21.08 -25.11 38.65
CA ALA A 90 -22.26 -24.68 37.91
C ALA A 90 -22.95 -23.47 38.54
N ASP A 91 -22.98 -23.39 39.88
CA ASP A 91 -23.62 -22.27 40.60
C ASP A 91 -22.74 -21.02 40.59
N LEU A 92 -21.41 -21.20 40.63
CA LEU A 92 -20.45 -20.12 40.42
C LEU A 92 -20.52 -19.55 39.00
N GLU A 93 -20.78 -20.39 37.99
CA GLU A 93 -20.91 -19.96 36.60
C GLU A 93 -22.18 -19.13 36.37
N LYS A 94 -23.28 -19.48 37.05
CA LYS A 94 -24.53 -18.70 37.02
C LYS A 94 -24.39 -17.33 37.69
N THR A 95 -23.59 -17.23 38.76
CA THR A 95 -23.51 -16.02 39.59
C THR A 95 -22.51 -15.00 39.03
N LEU A 96 -21.34 -15.45 38.55
CA LEU A 96 -20.24 -14.57 38.12
C LEU A 96 -20.07 -14.51 36.59
N GLY A 97 -20.72 -15.42 35.86
CA GLY A 97 -20.55 -15.59 34.42
C GLY A 97 -19.30 -16.39 34.05
N LYS A 98 -19.39 -17.09 32.92
CA LYS A 98 -18.37 -18.05 32.43
C LYS A 98 -16.97 -17.45 32.24
N SER A 99 -16.87 -16.19 31.83
CA SER A 99 -15.60 -15.52 31.55
C SER A 99 -14.83 -15.19 32.84
N VAL A 100 -15.51 -14.55 33.81
CA VAL A 100 -14.93 -14.18 35.11
C VAL A 100 -14.57 -15.43 35.91
N LEU A 101 -15.42 -16.46 35.88
CA LEU A 101 -15.17 -17.72 36.58
C LEU A 101 -13.90 -18.41 36.06
N ASN A 102 -13.73 -18.54 34.74
CA ASN A 102 -12.56 -19.24 34.19
C ASN A 102 -11.24 -18.51 34.48
N ILE A 103 -11.25 -17.17 34.39
CA ILE A 103 -10.07 -16.35 34.65
C ILE A 103 -9.75 -16.36 36.15
N GLY A 104 -10.74 -16.03 37.00
CA GLY A 104 -10.58 -15.97 38.45
C GLY A 104 -10.21 -17.33 39.06
N PHE A 105 -10.87 -18.42 38.63
CA PHE A 105 -10.60 -19.77 39.13
C PHE A 105 -9.17 -20.24 38.82
N SER A 106 -8.66 -19.95 37.62
CA SER A 106 -7.28 -20.31 37.23
C SER A 106 -6.24 -19.66 38.15
N TYR A 107 -6.41 -18.37 38.44
CA TYR A 107 -5.50 -17.64 39.32
C TYR A 107 -5.69 -17.98 40.79
N CYS A 108 -6.91 -18.22 41.27
CA CYS A 108 -7.17 -18.71 42.63
C CYS A 108 -6.51 -20.08 42.89
N MET A 109 -6.53 -20.99 41.91
CA MET A 109 -5.84 -22.28 41.99
C MET A 109 -4.32 -22.11 41.98
N LYS A 110 -3.79 -21.20 41.14
CA LYS A 110 -2.35 -20.89 41.07
C LYS A 110 -1.82 -20.28 42.38
N ASN A 111 -2.60 -19.42 43.01
CA ASN A 111 -2.28 -18.78 44.29
C ASN A 111 -2.62 -19.65 45.51
N LYS A 112 -3.14 -20.87 45.30
CA LYS A 112 -3.54 -21.84 46.33
C LYS A 112 -4.64 -21.33 47.29
N TRP A 113 -5.49 -20.41 46.83
CA TRP A 113 -6.61 -19.85 47.62
C TRP A 113 -7.82 -20.79 47.66
N LEU A 114 -8.01 -21.59 46.60
CA LEU A 114 -9.09 -22.56 46.47
C LEU A 114 -8.53 -23.98 46.27
N ALA A 115 -9.29 -24.98 46.71
CA ALA A 115 -9.03 -26.39 46.46
C ALA A 115 -10.24 -27.03 45.77
N PHE A 116 -9.98 -27.87 44.77
CA PHE A 116 -11.02 -28.62 44.06
C PHE A 116 -11.02 -30.07 44.53
N ASP A 117 -12.13 -30.50 45.11
CA ASP A 117 -12.32 -31.88 45.55
C ASP A 117 -12.94 -32.71 44.42
N LYS A 118 -12.15 -33.63 43.85
CA LYS A 118 -12.56 -34.50 42.73
C LYS A 118 -13.65 -35.51 43.13
N SER A 119 -13.80 -35.80 44.42
CA SER A 119 -14.76 -36.77 44.96
C SER A 119 -16.17 -36.19 45.05
N SER A 120 -16.27 -34.92 45.45
CA SER A 120 -17.54 -34.21 45.70
C SER A 120 -17.90 -33.21 44.60
N GLY A 121 -16.98 -32.87 43.70
CA GLY A 121 -17.19 -31.88 42.64
C GLY A 121 -17.28 -30.43 43.15
N LEU A 122 -16.98 -30.20 44.43
CA LEU A 122 -17.10 -28.91 45.11
C LEU A 122 -15.76 -28.16 45.19
N VAL A 123 -15.84 -26.84 45.07
CA VAL A 123 -14.72 -25.92 45.29
C VAL A 123 -14.76 -25.44 46.73
N LYS A 124 -13.68 -25.61 47.51
CA LYS A 124 -13.57 -25.16 48.90
C LYS A 124 -12.49 -24.10 49.06
N ARG A 125 -12.69 -23.17 50.00
CA ARG A 125 -11.66 -22.21 50.40
C ARG A 125 -10.55 -22.93 51.19
N LYS A 126 -9.30 -22.62 50.88
CA LYS A 126 -8.12 -23.19 51.56
C LYS A 126 -7.49 -22.21 52.55
N THR A 127 -7.67 -20.93 52.32
CA THR A 127 -7.24 -19.83 53.18
C THR A 127 -8.48 -19.13 53.74
N ASP A 128 -8.39 -18.54 54.93
CA ASP A 128 -9.53 -17.87 55.59
C ASP A 128 -9.75 -16.44 55.08
N GLN A 129 -8.69 -15.75 54.67
CA GLN A 129 -8.73 -14.38 54.14
C GLN A 129 -7.82 -14.21 52.93
N ILE A 130 -8.24 -13.37 51.98
CA ILE A 130 -7.44 -12.92 50.84
C ILE A 130 -7.36 -11.39 50.84
N THR A 131 -6.27 -10.85 50.31
CA THR A 131 -6.13 -9.42 50.05
C THR A 131 -6.09 -9.18 48.53
N ASP A 132 -6.98 -8.32 48.05
CA ASP A 132 -7.07 -7.97 46.63
C ASP A 132 -5.99 -6.95 46.24
N THR A 133 -4.75 -7.43 46.21
CA THR A 133 -3.58 -6.63 45.79
C THR A 133 -3.72 -6.06 44.38
N LEU A 134 -4.45 -6.75 43.49
CA LEU A 134 -4.65 -6.33 42.11
C LEU A 134 -5.52 -5.07 42.02
N ALA A 135 -6.64 -5.03 42.74
CA ALA A 135 -7.52 -3.86 42.77
C ALA A 135 -6.83 -2.67 43.45
N GLN A 136 -6.07 -2.91 44.52
CA GLN A 136 -5.30 -1.87 45.22
C GLN A 136 -4.20 -1.26 44.34
N ASP A 137 -3.46 -2.10 43.60
CA ASP A 137 -2.41 -1.65 42.68
C ASP A 137 -2.97 -0.85 41.48
N LEU A 138 -4.25 -1.01 41.13
CA LEU A 138 -4.90 -0.25 40.05
C LEU A 138 -5.42 1.13 40.50
N ILE A 139 -5.31 1.46 41.80
CA ILE A 139 -5.70 2.79 42.34
C ILE A 139 -4.64 3.84 41.97
N ASP A 140 -3.36 3.51 42.08
CA ASP A 140 -2.23 4.38 41.71
C ASP A 140 -1.35 3.72 40.64
N LEU A 141 -1.53 4.14 39.39
CA LEU A 141 -0.78 3.62 38.24
C LEU A 141 0.59 4.26 38.06
N ASN A 142 0.86 5.39 38.75
CA ASN A 142 2.09 6.16 38.58
C ASN A 142 3.23 5.55 39.40
N ASN A 143 2.93 4.94 40.55
CA ASN A 143 3.91 4.41 41.49
C ASN A 143 4.07 2.86 41.47
N LEU A 144 3.90 2.24 40.29
CA LEU A 144 4.00 0.78 40.15
C LEU A 144 5.39 0.29 39.72
N PRO A 145 5.90 -0.81 40.30
CA PRO A 145 7.10 -1.51 39.82
C PRO A 145 6.93 -2.01 38.37
N LYS A 146 8.03 -2.03 37.60
CA LYS A 146 8.05 -2.48 36.19
C LYS A 146 7.48 -3.88 35.97
N ASP A 147 7.66 -4.78 36.93
CA ASP A 147 7.16 -6.16 36.87
C ASP A 147 5.63 -6.23 36.92
N LYS A 148 4.99 -5.39 37.76
CA LYS A 148 3.53 -5.31 37.87
C LYS A 148 2.91 -4.70 36.61
N ILE A 149 3.56 -3.70 36.01
CA ILE A 149 3.11 -3.08 34.75
C ILE A 149 3.09 -4.11 33.61
N THR A 150 4.12 -4.96 33.52
CA THR A 150 4.18 -6.03 32.53
C THR A 150 3.06 -7.05 32.72
N LEU A 151 2.77 -7.41 33.98
CA LEU A 151 1.67 -8.30 34.33
C LEU A 151 0.30 -7.70 33.95
N PHE A 152 0.07 -6.43 34.27
CA PHE A 152 -1.20 -5.75 33.97
C PHE A 152 -1.41 -5.55 32.47
N LYS A 153 -0.34 -5.32 31.70
CA LYS A 153 -0.38 -5.29 30.24
C LYS A 153 -0.74 -6.67 29.66
N LYS A 154 -0.13 -7.75 30.16
CA LYS A 154 -0.45 -9.13 29.73
C LYS A 154 -1.90 -9.52 30.06
N ARG A 155 -2.43 -9.01 31.16
CA ARG A 155 -3.81 -9.18 31.60
C ARG A 155 -4.80 -8.21 30.95
N LYS A 156 -4.36 -7.33 30.04
CA LYS A 156 -5.19 -6.31 29.37
C LYS A 156 -5.93 -5.36 30.33
N LEU A 157 -5.40 -5.13 31.53
CA LEU A 157 -5.98 -4.23 32.54
C LEU A 157 -5.54 -2.78 32.32
N ILE A 158 -4.37 -2.58 31.70
CA ILE A 158 -3.82 -1.27 31.36
C ILE A 158 -3.41 -1.22 29.90
N GLU A 159 -3.55 -0.05 29.30
CA GLU A 159 -2.95 0.31 28.03
C GLU A 159 -1.84 1.33 28.27
N VAL A 160 -0.66 1.03 27.75
CA VAL A 160 0.50 1.94 27.77
C VAL A 160 0.54 2.62 26.42
N GLY A 161 0.24 3.91 26.40
CA GLY A 161 0.26 4.75 25.22
C GLY A 161 1.30 5.86 25.36
N ASN A 162 1.82 6.33 24.24
CA ASN A 162 2.68 7.51 24.23
C ASN A 162 1.79 8.75 24.11
N VAL A 163 1.86 9.62 25.10
CA VAL A 163 1.20 10.91 25.09
C VAL A 163 2.26 11.98 24.86
N SER A 164 2.06 12.77 23.81
CA SER A 164 2.93 13.91 23.54
C SER A 164 2.30 15.22 24.01
N TYR A 165 3.11 16.07 24.62
CA TYR A 165 2.81 17.45 24.93
C TYR A 165 3.89 18.38 24.36
N PHE A 166 3.57 19.66 24.22
CA PHE A 166 4.45 20.65 23.64
C PHE A 166 4.74 21.74 24.66
N THR A 167 6.01 22.12 24.75
CA THR A 167 6.45 23.36 25.38
C THR A 167 6.46 24.44 24.32
N VAL A 168 5.81 25.57 24.57
CA VAL A 168 5.65 26.66 23.59
C VAL A 168 6.27 27.93 24.14
N GLU A 169 7.22 28.48 23.38
CA GLU A 169 8.00 29.68 23.70
C GLU A 169 7.82 30.75 22.61
N LYS A 170 8.15 32.01 22.92
CA LYS A 170 8.13 33.12 21.95
C LYS A 170 9.17 32.87 20.85
N GLY A 171 8.74 33.00 19.59
CA GLY A 171 9.63 32.95 18.44
C GLY A 171 10.27 34.31 18.13
N PRO A 172 11.21 34.35 17.16
CA PRO A 172 11.90 35.57 16.75
C PRO A 172 10.95 36.64 16.19
N ASP A 173 9.89 36.22 15.48
CA ASP A 173 8.90 37.11 14.85
C ASP A 173 7.61 37.22 15.69
N PHE A 174 7.71 37.10 17.03
CA PHE A 174 6.54 37.13 17.90
C PHE A 174 5.81 38.48 17.82
N CYS A 175 4.55 38.46 17.38
CA CYS A 175 3.68 39.62 17.30
C CYS A 175 2.25 39.21 17.72
N LEU A 176 1.48 40.13 18.29
CA LEU A 176 0.08 39.88 18.65
C LEU A 176 -0.85 39.92 17.43
N GLU A 177 -0.43 40.58 16.36
CA GLU A 177 -1.14 40.66 15.09
C GLU A 177 -0.47 39.78 14.04
N ILE A 178 -1.27 38.93 13.40
CA ILE A 178 -0.80 38.05 12.33
C ILE A 178 -0.78 38.83 11.03
N LYS A 179 0.42 39.27 10.62
CA LYS A 179 0.60 39.87 9.29
C LYS A 179 0.42 38.80 8.22
N THR A 180 -0.51 39.01 7.30
CA THR A 180 -0.68 38.14 6.12
C THR A 180 0.33 38.53 5.05
N PHE A 181 1.02 37.55 4.49
CA PHE A 181 1.89 37.77 3.34
C PHE A 181 1.06 37.67 2.05
N ALA A 182 1.28 38.59 1.11
CA ALA A 182 0.73 38.46 -0.23
C ALA A 182 1.37 37.25 -0.93
N ALA A 183 0.54 36.42 -1.56
CA ALA A 183 0.98 35.17 -2.19
C ALA A 183 1.68 35.41 -3.53
N GLU A 184 1.15 36.33 -4.34
CA GLU A 184 1.63 36.63 -5.69
C GLU A 184 1.53 38.13 -5.98
N LEU A 185 2.36 38.59 -6.91
CA LEU A 185 2.28 39.94 -7.45
C LEU A 185 1.15 40.01 -8.48
N THR A 186 0.15 40.84 -8.25
CA THR A 186 -0.97 41.01 -9.20
C THR A 186 -0.79 42.25 -10.08
N ALA A 187 -1.47 42.28 -11.22
CA ALA A 187 -1.46 43.42 -12.14
C ALA A 187 -1.95 44.73 -11.47
N ASP A 188 -2.94 44.62 -10.58
CA ASP A 188 -3.49 45.77 -9.84
C ASP A 188 -2.50 46.32 -8.82
N MET A 189 -1.74 45.45 -8.15
CA MET A 189 -0.67 45.87 -7.24
C MET A 189 0.41 46.67 -7.99
N ILE A 190 0.80 46.21 -9.19
CA ILE A 190 1.77 46.91 -10.04
C ILE A 190 1.24 48.31 -10.41
N THR A 191 -0.03 48.40 -10.80
CA THR A 191 -0.65 49.65 -11.26
C THR A 191 -0.84 50.66 -10.13
N SER A 192 -1.24 50.19 -8.93
CA SER A 192 -1.47 51.03 -7.75
C SER A 192 -0.19 51.36 -6.95
N GLY A 193 0.90 50.63 -7.18
CA GLY A 193 2.15 50.78 -6.43
C GLY A 193 2.12 50.21 -5.02
N SER A 194 1.04 49.51 -4.63
CA SER A 194 0.88 48.91 -3.29
C SER A 194 1.91 47.82 -2.99
N TRP A 195 2.44 47.15 -4.02
CA TRP A 195 3.48 46.12 -3.90
C TRP A 195 4.75 46.59 -3.17
N LYS A 196 5.03 47.89 -3.13
CA LYS A 196 6.22 48.44 -2.46
C LYS A 196 6.16 48.32 -0.94
N ASN A 197 4.95 48.33 -0.38
CA ASN A 197 4.71 48.29 1.07
C ASN A 197 4.20 46.92 1.54
N GLU A 198 3.94 46.00 0.61
CA GLU A 198 3.43 44.66 0.88
C GLU A 198 4.58 43.68 1.16
N ASN A 199 4.39 42.78 2.13
CA ASN A 199 5.36 41.71 2.38
C ASN A 199 4.98 40.46 1.58
N PHE A 200 5.84 40.06 0.65
CA PHE A 200 5.67 38.83 -0.13
C PHE A 200 6.32 37.64 0.58
N LYS A 201 5.68 36.47 0.45
CA LYS A 201 6.30 35.23 0.91
C LYS A 201 7.51 34.91 0.02
N PRO A 202 8.70 34.61 0.59
CA PRO A 202 9.85 34.26 -0.22
C PRO A 202 9.57 32.98 -1.03
N LEU A 203 9.87 33.01 -2.32
CA LEU A 203 9.71 31.87 -3.20
C LEU A 203 10.63 30.73 -2.75
N ASN A 204 10.05 29.56 -2.52
CA ASN A 204 10.80 28.39 -2.08
C ASN A 204 11.53 27.76 -3.28
N LEU A 205 12.79 28.14 -3.48
CA LEU A 205 13.67 27.60 -4.54
C LEU A 205 14.45 26.35 -4.10
N LYS A 206 14.02 25.66 -3.02
CA LYS A 206 14.66 24.41 -2.59
C LYS A 206 14.60 23.36 -3.71
N GLN A 207 15.65 22.56 -3.79
CA GLN A 207 15.76 21.48 -4.75
C GLN A 207 14.60 20.49 -4.59
N GLY A 208 13.85 20.24 -5.68
CA GLY A 208 12.67 19.37 -5.69
C GLY A 208 11.32 20.11 -5.76
N VAL A 209 11.29 21.44 -5.64
CA VAL A 209 10.09 22.22 -5.96
C VAL A 209 10.00 22.41 -7.47
N MET A 210 9.38 21.43 -8.15
CA MET A 210 9.04 21.56 -9.56
C MET A 210 7.87 22.54 -9.69
N GLY A 211 8.02 23.56 -10.54
CA GLY A 211 6.92 24.45 -10.88
C GLY A 211 5.77 23.72 -11.57
N ILE A 212 4.75 24.47 -11.98
CA ILE A 212 3.63 23.90 -12.73
C ILE A 212 4.18 23.36 -14.07
N PRO A 213 4.08 22.04 -14.34
CA PRO A 213 4.59 21.50 -15.59
C PRO A 213 3.78 22.07 -16.76
N PRO A 214 4.42 22.45 -17.88
CA PRO A 214 3.70 22.94 -19.04
C PRO A 214 2.85 21.82 -19.65
N ASN A 215 1.65 22.17 -20.10
CA ASN A 215 0.81 21.24 -20.87
C ASN A 215 1.39 21.10 -22.28
N GLY A 216 1.69 19.86 -22.69
CA GLY A 216 2.24 19.53 -24.01
C GLY A 216 1.74 18.19 -24.54
N GLY A 217 1.92 17.96 -25.84
CA GLY A 217 1.64 16.67 -26.47
C GLY A 217 2.66 15.61 -26.07
N HIS A 218 2.22 14.35 -25.99
CA HIS A 218 3.08 13.23 -25.61
C HIS A 218 3.07 12.14 -26.69
N LEU A 219 4.24 11.68 -27.10
CA LEU A 219 4.37 10.49 -27.95
C LEU A 219 4.34 9.24 -27.08
N HIS A 220 3.61 8.23 -27.54
CA HIS A 220 3.52 6.93 -26.86
C HIS A 220 4.91 6.27 -26.79
N THR A 221 5.32 5.81 -25.61
CA THR A 221 6.67 5.26 -25.35
C THR A 221 7.04 4.11 -26.29
N LEU A 222 6.11 3.20 -26.57
CA LEU A 222 6.33 2.11 -27.55
C LEU A 222 6.66 2.63 -28.95
N LEU A 223 6.01 3.72 -29.40
CA LEU A 223 6.24 4.29 -30.72
C LEU A 223 7.57 5.05 -30.79
N LYS A 224 7.99 5.66 -29.67
CA LYS A 224 9.35 6.22 -29.56
C LYS A 224 10.40 5.12 -29.74
N ASN A 225 10.25 4.00 -29.03
CA ASN A 225 11.16 2.86 -29.14
C ASN A 225 11.14 2.25 -30.56
N ARG A 226 9.96 2.14 -31.18
CA ARG A 226 9.85 1.69 -32.58
C ARG A 226 10.61 2.61 -33.54
N THR A 227 10.53 3.92 -33.33
CA THR A 227 11.23 4.92 -34.16
C THR A 227 12.74 4.77 -34.02
N MET A 228 13.24 4.66 -32.79
CA MET A 228 14.66 4.40 -32.52
C MET A 228 15.15 3.10 -33.17
N MET A 229 14.40 2.00 -33.05
CA MET A 229 14.77 0.73 -33.70
C MET A 229 14.81 0.84 -35.22
N LYS A 230 13.85 1.57 -35.82
CA LYS A 230 13.84 1.85 -37.25
C LYS A 230 15.07 2.66 -37.68
N GLU A 231 15.43 3.69 -36.91
CA GLU A 231 16.62 4.51 -37.18
C GLU A 231 17.89 3.66 -37.18
N ILE A 232 18.08 2.78 -36.19
CA ILE A 232 19.24 1.87 -36.14
C ILE A 232 19.36 1.00 -37.39
N PHE A 233 18.26 0.38 -37.84
CA PHE A 233 18.29 -0.45 -39.05
C PHE A 233 18.61 0.37 -40.31
N LEU A 234 18.05 1.57 -40.43
CA LEU A 234 18.34 2.47 -41.56
C LEU A 234 19.81 2.92 -41.56
N GLU A 235 20.38 3.24 -40.39
CA GLU A 235 21.81 3.60 -40.25
C GLU A 235 22.74 2.43 -40.62
N MET A 236 22.31 1.20 -40.38
CA MET A 236 23.02 -0.01 -40.81
C MET A 236 22.84 -0.33 -42.31
N GLY A 237 22.06 0.46 -43.05
CA GLY A 237 21.79 0.26 -44.47
C GLY A 237 20.73 -0.79 -44.79
N PHE A 238 19.84 -1.12 -43.85
CA PHE A 238 18.69 -2.00 -44.11
C PHE A 238 17.50 -1.21 -44.65
N GLU A 239 16.73 -1.81 -45.55
CA GLU A 239 15.48 -1.25 -46.07
C GLU A 239 14.27 -1.80 -45.28
N GLU A 240 13.28 -0.94 -45.01
CA GLU A 240 12.05 -1.33 -44.31
C GLU A 240 11.17 -2.21 -45.22
N MET A 241 10.98 -3.48 -44.84
CA MET A 241 10.08 -4.39 -45.55
C MET A 241 8.60 -4.04 -45.26
N PRO A 242 7.71 -4.09 -46.27
CA PRO A 242 6.28 -3.84 -46.05
C PRO A 242 5.64 -4.98 -45.23
N THR A 243 4.99 -4.62 -44.12
CA THR A 243 4.35 -5.58 -43.19
C THR A 243 2.82 -5.42 -43.12
N ASN A 244 2.22 -4.82 -44.14
CA ASN A 244 0.81 -4.41 -44.26
C ASN A 244 -0.19 -5.58 -44.42
N ASN A 245 0.06 -6.66 -43.70
CA ASN A 245 -0.74 -7.87 -43.68
C ASN A 245 -0.73 -8.49 -42.26
N TYR A 246 -1.80 -8.27 -41.50
CA TYR A 246 -1.98 -8.96 -40.22
C TYR A 246 -2.46 -10.39 -40.40
N VAL A 247 -3.22 -10.64 -41.48
CA VAL A 247 -3.65 -11.96 -41.88
C VAL A 247 -2.59 -12.56 -42.80
N GLU A 248 -2.18 -13.78 -42.49
CA GLU A 248 -1.25 -14.56 -43.28
C GLU A 248 -1.83 -15.95 -43.55
N SER A 249 -1.43 -16.60 -44.65
CA SER A 249 -1.75 -18.01 -44.85
C SER A 249 -0.79 -18.89 -44.06
N SER A 250 -1.24 -20.05 -43.58
CA SER A 250 -0.38 -21.07 -42.96
C SER A 250 0.82 -21.43 -43.84
N PHE A 251 0.64 -21.38 -45.16
CA PHE A 251 1.73 -21.55 -46.12
C PHE A 251 2.87 -20.57 -45.88
N TRP A 252 2.61 -19.26 -45.91
CA TRP A 252 3.66 -18.24 -45.75
C TRP A 252 4.14 -18.12 -44.32
N ASN A 253 3.25 -18.33 -43.34
CA ASN A 253 3.61 -18.23 -41.95
C ASN A 253 4.44 -19.42 -41.45
N PHE A 254 4.30 -20.60 -42.06
CA PHE A 254 4.97 -21.79 -41.56
C PHE A 254 5.60 -22.68 -42.65
N ASP A 255 4.84 -23.10 -43.67
CA ASP A 255 5.32 -24.10 -44.64
C ASP A 255 6.52 -23.58 -45.47
N ALA A 256 6.47 -22.32 -45.89
CA ALA A 256 7.53 -21.64 -46.64
C ALA A 256 8.83 -21.48 -45.83
N LEU A 257 8.74 -21.48 -44.50
CA LEU A 257 9.87 -21.46 -43.57
C LEU A 257 10.39 -22.87 -43.23
N PHE A 258 9.89 -23.89 -43.93
CA PHE A 258 10.25 -25.29 -43.72
C PHE A 258 9.86 -25.86 -42.33
N GLN A 259 8.93 -25.21 -41.63
CA GLN A 259 8.37 -25.71 -40.37
C GLN A 259 7.28 -26.77 -40.64
N PRO A 260 7.36 -27.98 -40.07
CA PRO A 260 6.44 -29.07 -40.40
C PRO A 260 4.99 -28.78 -39.97
N GLN A 261 4.01 -29.40 -40.65
CA GLN A 261 2.59 -29.17 -40.36
C GLN A 261 2.13 -29.72 -39.01
N GLN A 262 2.81 -30.74 -38.49
CA GLN A 262 2.52 -31.34 -37.18
C GLN A 262 3.17 -30.56 -36.02
N HIS A 263 3.79 -29.41 -36.29
CA HIS A 263 4.52 -28.64 -35.28
C HIS A 263 3.54 -28.06 -34.24
N PRO A 264 3.80 -28.20 -32.92
CA PRO A 264 2.89 -27.74 -31.86
C PRO A 264 2.48 -26.27 -31.98
N ALA A 265 3.42 -25.38 -32.37
CA ALA A 265 3.11 -23.96 -32.59
C ALA A 265 2.00 -23.67 -33.63
N ARG A 266 1.55 -24.66 -34.42
CA ARG A 266 0.40 -24.55 -35.34
C ARG A 266 -0.94 -24.95 -34.71
N ASP A 267 -0.94 -25.38 -33.46
CA ASP A 267 -2.17 -25.74 -32.73
C ASP A 267 -3.05 -24.50 -32.54
N ALA A 268 -4.37 -24.69 -32.51
CA ALA A 268 -5.35 -23.64 -32.27
C ALA A 268 -5.20 -22.98 -30.88
N HIS A 269 -4.56 -23.68 -29.92
CA HIS A 269 -4.21 -23.10 -28.63
C HIS A 269 -3.08 -22.05 -28.71
N ASP A 270 -2.18 -22.17 -29.69
CA ASP A 270 -1.01 -21.30 -29.86
C ASP A 270 -1.22 -20.24 -30.95
N THR A 271 -2.05 -20.54 -31.95
CA THR A 271 -2.25 -19.69 -33.14
C THR A 271 -3.72 -19.36 -33.38
N PHE A 272 -4.00 -18.07 -33.59
CA PHE A 272 -5.34 -17.61 -33.95
C PHE A 272 -5.64 -17.84 -35.44
N PHE A 273 -6.37 -18.91 -35.73
CA PHE A 273 -6.93 -19.16 -37.06
C PHE A 273 -8.17 -18.30 -37.32
N LEU A 274 -8.37 -17.92 -38.58
CA LEU A 274 -9.53 -17.15 -38.99
C LEU A 274 -10.72 -18.03 -39.31
N GLN A 275 -11.90 -17.57 -38.93
CA GLN A 275 -13.16 -18.12 -39.40
C GLN A 275 -13.59 -17.48 -40.74
N ASP A 276 -13.31 -16.18 -40.92
CA ASP A 276 -13.56 -15.46 -42.17
C ASP A 276 -12.49 -14.37 -42.40
N PRO A 277 -11.77 -14.38 -43.53
CA PRO A 277 -11.70 -15.45 -44.53
C PRO A 277 -10.88 -16.63 -43.99
N ALA A 278 -11.50 -17.82 -43.83
CA ALA A 278 -10.80 -19.01 -43.31
C ALA A 278 -9.72 -19.57 -44.23
N ARG A 279 -9.81 -19.33 -45.54
CA ARG A 279 -8.90 -19.91 -46.54
C ARG A 279 -8.27 -18.84 -47.43
N ALA A 280 -6.98 -19.01 -47.72
CA ALA A 280 -6.25 -18.23 -48.71
C ALA A 280 -6.78 -18.54 -50.11
N LYS A 281 -7.14 -17.49 -50.85
CA LYS A 281 -7.62 -17.61 -52.24
C LYS A 281 -6.46 -17.98 -53.16
N ASP A 282 -5.38 -17.21 -53.09
CA ASP A 282 -4.24 -17.32 -54.01
C ASP A 282 -2.96 -17.74 -53.27
N LEU A 283 -2.31 -18.78 -53.79
CA LEU A 283 -0.96 -19.20 -53.42
C LEU A 283 -0.18 -19.50 -54.70
N PRO A 284 1.14 -19.22 -54.77
CA PRO A 284 1.94 -19.50 -55.95
C PRO A 284 2.09 -21.02 -56.15
N ALA A 285 1.30 -21.59 -57.07
CA ALA A 285 1.19 -23.04 -57.28
C ALA A 285 2.55 -23.72 -57.47
N ASP A 286 3.41 -23.13 -58.30
CA ASP A 286 4.75 -23.66 -58.58
C ASP A 286 5.62 -23.75 -57.32
N TYR A 287 5.51 -22.75 -56.43
CA TYR A 287 6.29 -22.71 -55.21
C TYR A 287 5.69 -23.62 -54.13
N VAL A 288 4.37 -23.68 -54.02
CA VAL A 288 3.66 -24.63 -53.15
C VAL A 288 4.07 -26.06 -53.50
N GLN A 289 4.13 -26.42 -54.78
CA GLN A 289 4.55 -27.75 -55.20
C GLN A 289 6.01 -28.06 -54.83
N ARG A 290 6.92 -27.10 -54.97
CA ARG A 290 8.33 -27.27 -54.53
C ARG A 290 8.44 -27.43 -53.02
N VAL A 291 7.69 -26.64 -52.25
CA VAL A 291 7.64 -26.75 -50.78
C VAL A 291 7.08 -28.11 -50.38
N LYS A 292 5.99 -28.56 -50.98
CA LYS A 292 5.43 -29.90 -50.78
C LYS A 292 6.48 -30.98 -51.00
N THR A 293 7.12 -31.01 -52.18
CA THR A 293 8.15 -32.01 -52.49
C THR A 293 9.30 -31.99 -51.48
N MET A 294 9.75 -30.80 -51.07
CA MET A 294 10.82 -30.65 -50.08
C MET A 294 10.40 -31.12 -48.68
N HIS A 295 9.15 -30.89 -48.27
CA HIS A 295 8.61 -31.38 -46.99
C HIS A 295 8.40 -32.89 -46.99
N GLU A 296 7.88 -33.47 -48.06
CA GLU A 296 7.55 -34.91 -48.12
C GLU A 296 8.80 -35.76 -48.39
N SER A 297 9.48 -35.50 -49.50
CA SER A 297 10.57 -36.33 -50.03
C SER A 297 11.98 -35.74 -49.84
N GLY A 298 12.07 -34.46 -49.46
CA GLY A 298 13.34 -33.75 -49.38
C GLY A 298 13.85 -33.25 -50.74
N GLY A 299 15.14 -32.95 -50.78
CA GLY A 299 15.79 -32.27 -51.90
C GLY A 299 17.03 -31.48 -51.44
N SER A 300 17.92 -31.14 -52.38
CA SER A 300 19.11 -30.32 -52.10
C SER A 300 19.98 -30.81 -50.92
N GLY A 301 20.10 -32.14 -50.75
CA GLY A 301 20.86 -32.77 -49.66
C GLY A 301 20.06 -33.02 -48.37
N SER A 302 18.81 -32.57 -48.30
CA SER A 302 17.88 -32.88 -47.20
C SER A 302 17.03 -34.11 -47.53
N ILE A 303 16.67 -34.88 -46.50
CA ILE A 303 15.75 -36.02 -46.57
C ILE A 303 14.27 -35.64 -46.40
N GLY A 304 13.98 -34.34 -46.22
CA GLY A 304 12.64 -33.84 -45.91
C GLY A 304 12.17 -34.24 -44.51
N TRP A 305 10.88 -34.05 -44.25
CA TRP A 305 10.22 -34.44 -43.00
C TRP A 305 9.52 -35.81 -43.09
N ARG A 306 9.39 -36.39 -44.30
CA ARG A 306 8.86 -37.75 -44.51
C ARG A 306 7.46 -37.97 -43.95
N TYR A 307 6.58 -36.98 -44.13
CA TYR A 307 5.15 -37.08 -43.86
C TYR A 307 4.36 -36.65 -45.10
N ASN A 308 3.05 -36.86 -45.11
CA ASN A 308 2.16 -36.39 -46.18
C ASN A 308 1.78 -34.92 -45.92
N TRP A 309 2.20 -34.03 -46.81
CA TRP A 309 1.94 -32.60 -46.69
C TRP A 309 0.56 -32.26 -47.26
N SER A 310 -0.27 -31.58 -46.46
CA SER A 310 -1.66 -31.23 -46.82
C SER A 310 -1.75 -29.79 -47.32
N GLU A 311 -2.22 -29.59 -48.55
CA GLU A 311 -2.48 -28.24 -49.08
C GLU A 311 -3.63 -27.54 -48.34
N ASP A 312 -4.60 -28.32 -47.85
CA ASP A 312 -5.74 -27.77 -47.11
C ASP A 312 -5.30 -27.08 -45.81
N GLU A 313 -4.28 -27.64 -45.14
CA GLU A 313 -3.68 -27.05 -43.95
C GLU A 313 -2.91 -25.76 -44.28
N ALA A 314 -2.17 -25.75 -45.40
CA ALA A 314 -1.40 -24.61 -45.87
C ALA A 314 -2.29 -23.42 -46.29
N ARG A 315 -3.53 -23.71 -46.73
CA ARG A 315 -4.51 -22.70 -47.12
C ARG A 315 -5.24 -22.06 -45.95
N LYS A 316 -5.16 -22.59 -44.73
CA LYS A 316 -5.82 -21.94 -43.57
C LYS A 316 -5.22 -20.56 -43.34
N ASN A 317 -6.07 -19.55 -43.14
CA ASN A 317 -5.60 -18.22 -42.76
C ASN A 317 -5.54 -18.09 -41.24
N LEU A 318 -4.60 -17.27 -40.79
CA LEU A 318 -4.33 -17.01 -39.38
C LEU A 318 -3.86 -15.58 -39.17
N LEU A 319 -3.89 -15.11 -37.93
CA LEU A 319 -3.19 -13.89 -37.55
C LEU A 319 -1.69 -14.18 -37.47
N ARG A 320 -0.90 -13.42 -38.23
CA ARG A 320 0.55 -13.60 -38.37
C ARG A 320 1.21 -13.71 -36.99
N THR A 321 1.85 -14.85 -36.72
CA THR A 321 2.45 -15.13 -35.40
C THR A 321 3.82 -14.47 -35.24
N HIS A 322 4.52 -14.23 -36.34
CA HIS A 322 5.85 -13.60 -36.36
C HIS A 322 6.17 -12.95 -37.72
N THR A 323 7.05 -11.95 -37.71
CA THR A 323 7.44 -11.20 -38.91
C THR A 323 8.31 -11.99 -39.90
N THR A 324 8.84 -13.15 -39.53
CA THR A 324 9.60 -14.03 -40.44
C THR A 324 8.79 -14.45 -41.68
N ALA A 325 7.46 -14.50 -41.56
CA ALA A 325 6.57 -14.75 -42.70
C ALA A 325 6.69 -13.65 -43.78
N VAL A 326 6.87 -12.40 -43.36
CA VAL A 326 7.13 -11.28 -44.26
C VAL A 326 8.48 -11.45 -44.93
N SER A 327 9.51 -11.83 -44.17
CA SER A 327 10.83 -12.14 -44.73
C SER A 327 10.75 -13.25 -45.79
N ALA A 328 9.97 -14.31 -45.56
CA ALA A 328 9.76 -15.38 -46.54
C ALA A 328 9.13 -14.85 -47.85
N ARG A 329 8.12 -13.99 -47.75
CA ARG A 329 7.50 -13.34 -48.91
C ARG A 329 8.50 -12.46 -49.67
N MET A 330 9.27 -11.64 -48.95
CA MET A 330 10.27 -10.76 -49.55
C MET A 330 11.39 -11.54 -50.23
N LEU A 331 11.90 -12.60 -49.59
CA LEU A 331 12.91 -13.49 -50.18
C LEU A 331 12.37 -14.23 -51.41
N TYR A 332 11.12 -14.69 -51.37
CA TYR A 332 10.49 -15.30 -52.53
C TYR A 332 10.38 -14.32 -53.70
N GLN A 333 9.92 -13.09 -53.45
CA GLN A 333 9.84 -12.03 -54.46
C GLN A 333 11.21 -11.67 -55.04
N LEU A 334 12.23 -11.56 -54.18
CA LEU A 334 13.61 -11.31 -54.57
C LEU A 334 14.15 -12.44 -55.46
N ALA A 335 13.85 -13.70 -55.13
CA ALA A 335 14.25 -14.86 -55.92
C ALA A 335 13.55 -14.95 -57.29
N GLN A 336 12.47 -14.19 -57.53
CA GLN A 336 11.86 -14.09 -58.86
C GLN A 336 12.55 -13.03 -59.75
N GLN A 337 13.42 -12.19 -59.18
CA GLN A 337 14.16 -11.20 -59.97
C GLN A 337 15.29 -11.88 -60.75
N LYS A 338 15.45 -11.50 -62.02
CA LYS A 338 16.51 -12.06 -62.90
C LYS A 338 17.91 -11.68 -62.43
N GLU A 339 18.06 -10.50 -61.85
CA GLU A 339 19.31 -10.01 -61.28
C GLU A 339 19.04 -9.47 -59.88
N PHE A 340 19.89 -9.86 -58.93
CA PHE A 340 19.86 -9.29 -57.59
C PHE A 340 20.46 -7.88 -57.63
N THR A 341 19.64 -6.88 -57.30
CA THR A 341 20.11 -5.51 -57.10
C THR A 341 19.94 -5.16 -55.62
N PRO A 342 21.03 -4.87 -54.89
CA PRO A 342 20.92 -4.35 -53.53
C PRO A 342 20.17 -3.03 -53.60
N LYS A 343 19.04 -2.94 -52.89
CA LYS A 343 18.35 -1.67 -52.70
C LYS A 343 19.11 -0.85 -51.66
N LYS A 344 19.38 0.41 -51.98
CA LYS A 344 20.08 1.37 -51.13
C LYS A 344 19.12 2.12 -50.24
#